data_AF-A0A7K2FML1-F1
#
_entry.id   AF-A0A7K2FML1-F1
#
_cell.length_a   1.000
_cell.length_b   1.000
_cell.length_c   1.000
_cell.angle_alpha   90.00
_cell.angle_beta   90.00
_cell.angle_gamma   90.00
#
_symmetry.space_group_name_H-M   'P 1'
#
loop_
_entity.id
_entity.type
_entity.pdbx_description
1 polymer ?
#
loop_
_entity_poly.entity_id
_entity_poly.type
_entity_poly.pdbx_seq_one_letter_code
_entity_poly.pdbx_strand_id
1 'polypeptide(L)'
;VALGVALLVPLALPAMRGGLLAGTGAGVGAGSGNGGMISAVNPLVSLRDSLNVDSDRQVLSLRTNAEDLSDMYVRIVSLDDFDGTTWKPAQRHIVGVPDAFPTPIGLGPDVRRTTVRTTISAAESYAQDWLPMPYPPTGVRIGGNWRYEPVGMTLVGDHRQTTRGATYLVTSLDVRPTARQLASAPKPPDALRREYTDVPPALPKVVARTAKEVTSGAANHYEEAVKLQEWFAEDGGFRYDTQVQVGRGPNAIANFLRDKQGFCVHFSFTMAAMARTLGIPARVAVGFAPGTPQADGTVSVSLKDAHAWPELYFEGVGWTRFEPTPTRGTTPSYTRRQTPDSALPDPALPSRGSSAAPSPQASASESCAAGSAAPAVCAAPSEAVAAPGGGGGTPGGLRAALLVLGALVLLALPLTPLLWRRRARSRRLGAHARSDEGAAEHTLAAWRELTDSAWDHGIAPDESLTPRAAAERIVRLGELDEEAGAAVHRVADAVEQVLYAPRPRSATGVAADVRRALTGLRASA
;
A
#
# COMPACT_ATOMS: atom_id res chain seq x y z
N VAL A 1 -24.79 12.72 -32.09
CA VAL A 1 -24.97 11.83 -30.91
C VAL A 1 -23.68 11.09 -30.51
N ALA A 2 -22.75 10.77 -31.41
CA ALA A 2 -21.49 10.10 -31.03
C ALA A 2 -20.41 11.01 -30.38
N LEU A 3 -20.54 12.35 -30.44
CA LEU A 3 -19.55 13.29 -29.88
C LEU A 3 -19.85 13.76 -28.44
N GLY A 4 -21.02 13.44 -27.88
CA GLY A 4 -21.33 13.72 -26.47
C GLY A 4 -20.78 12.67 -25.49
N VAL A 5 -20.41 11.49 -26.00
CA VAL A 5 -19.94 10.37 -25.16
C VAL A 5 -18.45 10.54 -24.80
N ALA A 6 -17.62 11.15 -25.65
CA ALA A 6 -16.19 11.32 -25.37
C ALA A 6 -15.86 12.34 -24.26
N LEU A 7 -16.76 13.29 -23.99
CA LEU A 7 -16.65 14.23 -22.85
C LEU A 7 -17.25 13.68 -21.55
N LEU A 8 -18.09 12.63 -21.64
CA LEU A 8 -18.69 11.97 -20.47
C LEU A 8 -17.90 10.73 -20.01
N VAL A 9 -17.02 10.16 -20.85
CA VAL A 9 -16.18 9.02 -20.47
C VAL A 9 -15.19 9.34 -19.33
N PRO A 10 -14.56 10.53 -19.23
CA PRO A 10 -13.74 10.86 -18.06
C PRO A 10 -14.56 11.05 -16.77
N LEU A 11 -15.87 11.33 -16.88
CA LEU A 11 -16.80 11.43 -15.76
C LEU A 11 -17.44 10.09 -15.38
N ALA A 12 -17.42 9.11 -16.31
CA ALA A 12 -17.96 7.76 -16.12
C ALA A 12 -16.88 6.71 -15.80
N LEU A 13 -15.60 7.05 -15.92
CA LEU A 13 -14.53 6.23 -15.36
C LEU A 13 -14.50 6.46 -13.84
N PRO A 14 -14.69 5.42 -13.01
CA PRO A 14 -14.51 5.57 -11.58
C PRO A 14 -13.08 6.03 -11.35
N ALA A 15 -12.90 7.24 -10.83
CA ALA A 15 -11.64 7.65 -10.22
C ALA A 15 -11.21 6.49 -9.32
N MET A 16 -10.01 5.93 -9.57
CA MET A 16 -9.42 4.85 -8.78
C MET A 16 -9.61 5.18 -7.30
N ARG A 17 -10.60 4.53 -6.68
CA ARG A 17 -11.04 4.84 -5.31
C ARG A 17 -9.95 4.25 -4.40
N GLY A 18 -9.10 5.13 -3.88
CA GLY A 18 -7.86 4.80 -3.16
C GLY A 18 -8.12 4.16 -1.80
N GLY A 19 -8.44 2.88 -1.81
CA GLY A 19 -8.86 2.17 -0.62
C GLY A 19 -8.37 0.73 -0.55
N LEU A 20 -7.96 0.27 0.64
CA LEU A 20 -7.38 -1.06 0.85
C LEU A 20 -8.32 -2.22 0.49
N LEU A 21 -9.65 -2.01 0.56
CA LEU A 21 -10.70 -3.01 0.29
C LEU A 21 -11.90 -2.42 -0.47
N ALA A 22 -11.72 -1.29 -1.18
CA ALA A 22 -12.84 -0.59 -1.81
C ALA A 22 -13.34 -1.32 -3.08
N GLY A 23 -14.48 -2.00 -2.97
CA GLY A 23 -15.23 -2.58 -4.09
C GLY A 23 -16.65 -2.02 -4.13
N THR A 24 -17.20 -1.81 -5.32
CA THR A 24 -18.57 -1.29 -5.53
C THR A 24 -19.62 -2.32 -5.10
N GLY A 25 -19.94 -2.37 -3.81
CA GLY A 25 -21.06 -3.14 -3.26
C GLY A 25 -22.27 -2.26 -3.00
N ALA A 26 -23.45 -2.69 -3.41
CA ALA A 26 -24.71 -2.07 -3.00
C ALA A 26 -24.80 -2.11 -1.47
N GLY A 27 -25.00 -0.94 -0.86
CA GLY A 27 -25.12 -0.82 0.58
C GLY A 27 -26.20 -1.74 1.15
N VAL A 28 -26.02 -2.09 2.42
CA VAL A 28 -27.06 -2.66 3.28
C VAL A 28 -28.39 -1.95 3.01
N GLY A 29 -29.38 -2.73 2.59
CA GLY A 29 -30.61 -2.24 1.98
C GLY A 29 -31.36 -1.24 2.86
N ALA A 30 -31.96 -0.24 2.22
CA ALA A 30 -32.87 0.71 2.85
C ALA A 30 -34.16 -0.02 3.28
N GLY A 31 -34.15 -0.54 4.51
CA GLY A 31 -35.33 -1.03 5.19
C GLY A 31 -35.11 -0.85 6.69
N SER A 32 -36.14 -0.43 7.42
CA SER A 32 -36.14 -0.34 8.88
C SER A 32 -36.14 -1.72 9.57
N GLY A 33 -35.49 -2.71 8.96
CA GLY A 33 -35.48 -4.11 9.37
C GLY A 33 -34.17 -4.49 10.03
N ASN A 34 -34.27 -5.38 11.01
CA ASN A 34 -33.15 -5.91 11.78
C ASN A 34 -32.26 -6.81 10.90
N GLY A 35 -31.00 -6.41 10.68
CA GLY A 35 -29.93 -7.27 10.16
C GLY A 35 -29.70 -7.24 8.64
N GLY A 36 -28.66 -6.52 8.20
CA GLY A 36 -28.07 -6.64 6.87
C GLY A 36 -26.79 -7.48 6.89
N MET A 37 -26.49 -8.22 5.82
CA MET A 37 -25.24 -8.99 5.65
C MET A 37 -24.20 -8.18 4.86
N ILE A 38 -22.91 -8.37 5.16
CA ILE A 38 -21.79 -7.69 4.49
C ILE A 38 -21.34 -8.52 3.27
N SER A 39 -21.17 -7.89 2.11
CA SER A 39 -20.59 -8.51 0.90
C SER A 39 -19.07 -8.32 0.89
N ALA A 40 -18.31 -9.41 0.76
CA ALA A 40 -16.85 -9.41 0.90
C ALA A 40 -16.11 -9.12 -0.44
N VAL A 41 -15.26 -8.10 -0.44
CA VAL A 41 -14.26 -7.83 -1.49
C VAL A 41 -13.04 -8.74 -1.24
N ASN A 42 -12.30 -9.14 -2.28
CA ASN A 42 -11.10 -9.97 -2.13
C ASN A 42 -9.92 -9.14 -1.62
N PRO A 43 -9.50 -9.29 -0.36
CA PRO A 43 -8.49 -8.44 0.28
C PRO A 43 -7.08 -8.64 -0.28
N LEU A 44 -6.81 -9.77 -0.95
CA LEU A 44 -5.48 -10.14 -1.42
C LEU A 44 -5.04 -9.29 -2.63
N VAL A 45 -5.97 -9.03 -3.55
CA VAL A 45 -5.69 -8.22 -4.76
C VAL A 45 -5.47 -6.76 -4.36
N SER A 46 -6.36 -6.22 -3.54
CA SER A 46 -6.29 -4.82 -3.10
C SER A 46 -5.09 -4.52 -2.20
N LEU A 47 -4.61 -5.51 -1.41
CA LEU A 47 -3.39 -5.37 -0.62
C LEU A 47 -2.13 -5.37 -1.49
N ARG A 48 -2.03 -6.25 -2.50
CA ARG A 48 -0.91 -6.23 -3.46
C ARG A 48 -0.86 -4.91 -4.23
N ASP A 49 -1.99 -4.45 -4.73
CA ASP A 49 -2.08 -3.20 -5.50
C ASP A 49 -1.66 -2.00 -4.63
N SER A 50 -2.04 -2.00 -3.34
CA SER A 50 -1.63 -0.95 -2.39
C SER A 50 -0.13 -0.97 -2.09
N LEU A 51 0.51 -2.14 -2.07
CA LEU A 51 1.95 -2.29 -1.83
C LEU A 51 2.80 -1.91 -3.05
N ASN A 52 2.26 -2.04 -4.26
CA ASN A 52 2.97 -1.79 -5.51
C ASN A 52 2.60 -0.45 -6.17
N VAL A 53 2.14 0.53 -5.38
CA VAL A 53 1.85 1.89 -5.89
C VAL A 53 3.12 2.68 -6.19
N ASP A 54 3.13 3.41 -7.32
CA ASP A 54 4.27 4.24 -7.75
C ASP A 54 4.52 5.45 -6.82
N SER A 55 3.49 5.92 -6.12
CA SER A 55 3.57 7.04 -5.18
C SER A 55 3.05 6.60 -3.81
N ASP A 56 3.96 6.58 -2.83
CA ASP A 56 3.57 6.33 -1.45
C ASP A 56 2.79 7.53 -0.90
N ARG A 57 1.63 7.25 -0.31
CA ARG A 57 0.71 8.27 0.17
C ARG A 57 0.28 7.94 1.58
N GLN A 58 0.35 8.93 2.45
CA GLN A 58 -0.23 8.85 3.77
C GLN A 58 -1.76 8.71 3.66
N VAL A 59 -2.31 7.71 4.36
CA VAL A 59 -3.75 7.41 4.40
C VAL A 59 -4.35 7.63 5.77
N LEU A 60 -3.57 7.43 6.84
CA LEU A 60 -3.98 7.73 8.21
C LEU A 60 -2.91 8.58 8.93
N SER A 61 -3.35 9.40 9.87
CA SER A 61 -2.53 10.05 10.88
C SER A 61 -3.06 9.64 12.25
N LEU A 62 -2.17 9.18 13.13
CA LEU A 62 -2.52 8.69 14.45
C LEU A 62 -1.88 9.57 15.52
N ARG A 63 -2.60 9.83 16.61
CA ARG A 63 -2.05 10.37 17.85
C ARG A 63 -2.47 9.45 18.99
N THR A 64 -1.50 8.86 19.66
CA THR A 64 -1.72 7.83 20.67
C THR A 64 -0.92 8.09 21.95
N ASN A 65 -1.38 7.53 23.06
CA ASN A 65 -0.63 7.44 24.32
C ASN A 65 0.02 6.06 24.53
N ALA A 66 0.08 5.21 23.49
CA ALA A 66 0.79 3.93 23.56
C ALA A 66 2.28 4.15 23.89
N GLU A 67 2.81 3.35 24.80
CA GLU A 67 4.23 3.37 25.17
C GLU A 67 5.11 2.75 24.07
N ASP A 68 4.60 1.70 23.42
CA ASP A 68 5.29 0.97 22.37
C ASP A 68 4.52 1.12 21.04
N LEU A 69 5.07 1.92 20.12
CA LEU A 69 4.51 2.10 18.79
C LEU A 69 4.77 0.90 17.88
N SER A 70 5.79 0.07 18.19
CA SER A 70 6.18 -1.07 17.37
C SER A 70 5.15 -2.21 17.39
N ASP A 71 4.26 -2.23 18.38
CA ASP A 71 3.13 -3.16 18.46
C ASP A 71 1.80 -2.51 18.04
N MET A 72 1.81 -1.25 17.58
CA MET A 72 0.60 -0.51 17.19
C MET A 72 0.14 -0.85 15.76
N TYR A 73 -0.40 -2.05 15.58
CA TYR A 73 -1.08 -2.43 14.35
C TYR A 73 -2.49 -1.85 14.30
N VAL A 74 -2.90 -1.42 13.12
CA VAL A 74 -4.25 -0.90 12.87
C VAL A 74 -4.98 -1.91 12.01
N ARG A 75 -5.95 -2.62 12.58
CA ARG A 75 -6.71 -3.65 11.87
C ARG A 75 -7.94 -3.06 11.21
N ILE A 76 -8.19 -3.44 9.96
CA ILE A 76 -9.41 -3.09 9.24
C ILE A 76 -10.42 -4.23 9.34
N VAL A 77 -9.98 -5.45 9.07
CA VAL A 77 -10.84 -6.62 9.02
C VAL A 77 -10.09 -7.89 9.42
N SER A 78 -10.81 -8.88 9.94
CA SER A 78 -10.31 -10.25 10.11
C SER A 78 -10.98 -11.18 9.08
N LEU A 79 -10.19 -12.06 8.49
CA LEU A 79 -10.57 -13.08 7.54
C LEU A 79 -10.54 -14.43 8.25
N ASP A 80 -11.71 -15.04 8.38
CA ASP A 80 -11.94 -16.24 9.17
C ASP A 80 -12.64 -17.37 8.43
N ASP A 81 -13.22 -17.08 7.26
CA ASP A 81 -13.75 -18.09 6.33
C ASP A 81 -12.68 -18.47 5.29
N PHE A 82 -12.32 -19.75 5.23
CA PHE A 82 -11.30 -20.27 4.33
C PHE A 82 -11.84 -21.43 3.48
N ASP A 83 -12.03 -21.17 2.19
CA ASP A 83 -12.59 -22.14 1.23
C ASP A 83 -11.52 -23.02 0.55
N GLY A 84 -10.26 -22.93 1.01
CA GLY A 84 -9.14 -23.69 0.45
C GLY A 84 -8.37 -22.93 -0.63
N THR A 85 -8.97 -21.85 -1.14
CA THR A 85 -8.40 -21.00 -2.18
C THR A 85 -8.30 -19.54 -1.74
N THR A 86 -9.27 -19.07 -0.95
CA THR A 86 -9.43 -17.67 -0.58
C THR A 86 -9.80 -17.55 0.89
N TRP A 87 -9.22 -16.56 1.56
CA TRP A 87 -9.63 -16.13 2.89
C TRP A 87 -10.59 -14.94 2.77
N LYS A 88 -11.73 -15.01 3.44
CA LYS A 88 -12.78 -13.99 3.41
C LYS A 88 -13.25 -13.67 4.83
N PRO A 89 -13.76 -12.46 5.09
CA PRO A 89 -14.52 -12.21 6.29
C PRO A 89 -15.81 -13.05 6.23
N ALA A 90 -16.09 -13.80 7.28
CA ALA A 90 -17.35 -14.52 7.41
C ALA A 90 -18.53 -13.52 7.43
N GLN A 91 -19.68 -13.94 6.91
CA GLN A 91 -20.90 -13.15 7.01
C GLN A 91 -21.42 -13.20 8.44
N ARG A 92 -21.29 -12.09 9.16
CA ARG A 92 -21.66 -11.96 10.58
C ARG A 92 -22.83 -10.99 10.75
N HIS A 93 -23.56 -11.17 11.84
CA HIS A 93 -24.60 -10.25 12.25
C HIS A 93 -23.99 -8.94 12.74
N ILE A 94 -24.54 -7.82 12.27
CA ILE A 94 -24.13 -6.47 12.66
C ILE A 94 -25.20 -5.82 13.53
N VAL A 95 -24.75 -5.10 14.57
CA VAL A 95 -25.58 -4.38 15.52
C VAL A 95 -25.23 -2.89 15.54
N GLY A 96 -25.98 -2.07 16.28
CA GLY A 96 -25.55 -0.70 16.56
C GLY A 96 -24.23 -0.68 17.33
N VAL A 97 -23.41 0.36 17.14
CA VAL A 97 -22.17 0.51 17.91
C VAL A 97 -22.53 0.61 19.40
N PRO A 98 -22.04 -0.31 20.26
CA PRO A 98 -22.40 -0.31 21.66
C PRO A 98 -21.65 0.78 22.43
N ASP A 99 -22.28 1.31 23.48
CA ASP A 99 -21.62 2.27 24.39
C ASP A 99 -20.48 1.60 25.19
N ALA A 100 -20.67 0.32 25.53
CA ALA A 100 -19.68 -0.52 26.20
C ALA A 100 -19.38 -1.75 25.34
N PHE A 101 -18.12 -1.89 24.93
CA PHE A 101 -17.70 -3.05 24.14
C PHE A 101 -17.55 -4.27 25.05
N PRO A 102 -17.85 -5.48 24.55
CA PRO A 102 -17.65 -6.71 25.31
C PRO A 102 -16.16 -6.94 25.58
N THR A 103 -15.87 -7.68 26.64
CA THR A 103 -14.51 -8.19 26.85
C THR A 103 -14.16 -9.14 25.69
N PRO A 104 -12.97 -9.02 25.09
CA PRO A 104 -12.53 -9.92 24.02
C PRO A 104 -12.64 -11.38 24.44
N ILE A 105 -13.18 -12.22 23.55
CA ILE A 105 -13.33 -13.65 23.81
C ILE A 105 -12.00 -14.30 24.16
N GLY A 106 -11.99 -15.11 25.21
CA GLY A 106 -10.80 -15.80 25.72
C GLY A 106 -9.86 -14.96 26.55
N LEU A 107 -10.05 -13.64 26.70
CA LEU A 107 -9.14 -12.80 27.50
C LEU A 107 -9.45 -12.93 29.00
N GLY A 108 -8.61 -13.66 29.74
CA GLY A 108 -8.74 -13.88 31.18
C GLY A 108 -8.26 -12.68 32.02
N PRO A 109 -8.62 -12.60 33.32
CA PRO A 109 -8.28 -11.49 34.22
C PRO A 109 -6.76 -11.32 34.44
N ASP A 110 -6.02 -12.42 34.46
CA ASP A 110 -4.60 -12.48 34.85
C ASP A 110 -3.62 -11.99 33.76
N VAL A 111 -4.13 -11.68 32.56
CA VAL A 111 -3.30 -11.11 31.50
C VAL A 111 -3.13 -9.62 31.71
N ARG A 112 -1.88 -9.17 31.78
CA ARG A 112 -1.53 -7.75 31.91
C ARG A 112 -2.08 -7.01 30.70
N ARG A 113 -2.84 -5.95 30.97
CA ARG A 113 -3.41 -5.09 29.95
C ARG A 113 -3.38 -3.63 30.38
N THR A 114 -3.17 -2.73 29.43
CA THR A 114 -3.29 -1.28 29.65
C THR A 114 -4.23 -0.69 28.62
N THR A 115 -4.93 0.38 29.00
CA THR A 115 -5.83 1.07 28.09
C THR A 115 -5.06 2.10 27.27
N VAL A 116 -5.18 2.00 25.96
CA VAL A 116 -4.60 2.92 24.99
C VAL A 116 -5.71 3.71 24.32
N ARG A 117 -5.50 5.00 24.12
CA ARG A 117 -6.38 5.92 23.42
C ARG A 117 -5.66 6.44 22.19
N THR A 118 -6.23 6.17 21.03
CA THR A 118 -5.67 6.56 19.73
C THR A 118 -6.70 7.38 18.97
N THR A 119 -6.37 8.64 18.72
CA THR A 119 -7.11 9.47 17.76
C THR A 119 -6.58 9.16 16.37
N ILE A 120 -7.47 8.83 15.44
CA ILE A 120 -7.14 8.47 14.06
C ILE A 120 -7.84 9.45 13.13
N SER A 121 -7.10 10.02 12.19
CA SER A 121 -7.60 10.88 11.14
C SER A 121 -7.27 10.25 9.78
N ALA A 122 -8.30 9.98 8.99
CA ALA A 122 -8.19 9.42 7.65
C ALA A 122 -8.14 10.51 6.57
N ALA A 123 -7.30 10.32 5.55
CA ALA A 123 -7.19 11.24 4.43
C ALA A 123 -8.48 11.30 3.59
N GLU A 124 -8.74 12.43 2.92
CA GLU A 124 -9.88 12.59 1.99
C GLU A 124 -9.85 11.62 0.80
N SER A 125 -8.65 11.17 0.43
CA SER A 125 -8.49 10.15 -0.62
C SER A 125 -8.78 8.74 -0.14
N TYR A 126 -8.86 8.50 1.17
CA TYR A 126 -8.95 7.17 1.76
C TYR A 126 -10.37 6.83 2.17
N ALA A 127 -11.07 6.07 1.34
CA ALA A 127 -12.46 5.68 1.55
C ALA A 127 -12.60 4.15 1.69
N GLN A 128 -12.71 3.66 2.94
CA GLN A 128 -13.04 2.28 3.28
C GLN A 128 -14.44 2.16 3.84
N ASP A 129 -15.05 0.99 3.62
CA ASP A 129 -16.30 0.61 4.29
C ASP A 129 -16.04 0.12 5.72
N TRP A 130 -14.88 -0.50 5.99
CA TRP A 130 -14.49 -0.92 7.35
C TRP A 130 -13.60 0.14 8.01
N LEU A 131 -13.82 0.36 9.30
CA LEU A 131 -13.07 1.34 10.10
C LEU A 131 -11.74 0.74 10.60
N PRO A 132 -10.58 1.33 10.25
CA PRO A 132 -9.28 0.92 10.79
C PRO A 132 -9.19 1.21 12.29
N MET A 133 -8.85 0.20 13.11
CA MET A 133 -8.78 0.34 14.56
C MET A 133 -7.69 -0.56 15.17
N PRO A 134 -6.98 -0.10 16.21
CA PRO A 134 -6.22 -0.99 17.08
C PRO A 134 -7.11 -2.07 17.70
N TYR A 135 -6.57 -3.28 17.85
CA TYR A 135 -7.28 -4.43 18.40
C TYR A 135 -6.66 -4.89 19.73
N PRO A 136 -7.49 -5.30 20.73
CA PRO A 136 -8.95 -5.23 20.73
C PRO A 136 -9.51 -3.86 21.16
N PRO A 137 -10.56 -3.35 20.47
CA PRO A 137 -11.21 -2.11 20.87
C PRO A 137 -12.12 -2.34 22.09
N THR A 138 -12.11 -1.37 23.00
CA THR A 138 -13.01 -1.28 24.16
C THR A 138 -13.96 -0.08 24.09
N GLY A 139 -13.78 0.80 23.11
CA GLY A 139 -14.71 1.88 22.83
C GLY A 139 -14.32 2.64 21.56
N VAL A 140 -15.32 3.16 20.84
CA VAL A 140 -15.10 3.96 19.63
C VAL A 140 -16.02 5.17 19.67
N ARG A 141 -15.45 6.37 19.50
CA ARG A 141 -16.21 7.61 19.33
C ARG A 141 -16.03 8.10 17.91
N ILE A 142 -17.07 7.91 17.09
CA ILE A 142 -17.09 8.28 15.68
C ILE A 142 -18.48 8.81 15.31
N GLY A 143 -18.52 9.85 14.48
CA GLY A 143 -19.76 10.36 13.89
C GLY A 143 -20.15 9.60 12.63
N GLY A 144 -21.43 9.68 12.26
CA GLY A 144 -21.98 9.04 11.05
C GLY A 144 -22.60 7.67 11.32
N ASN A 145 -22.92 6.96 10.24
CA ASN A 145 -23.69 5.71 10.31
C ASN A 145 -22.74 4.51 10.33
N TRP A 146 -22.44 3.99 11.52
CA TRP A 146 -21.57 2.84 11.71
C TRP A 146 -22.30 1.69 12.40
N ARG A 147 -21.92 0.47 12.05
CA ARG A 147 -22.42 -0.77 12.65
C ARG A 147 -21.26 -1.58 13.21
N TYR A 148 -21.53 -2.32 14.27
CA TYR A 148 -20.56 -3.14 14.97
C TYR A 148 -20.78 -4.62 14.70
N GLU A 149 -19.71 -5.34 14.38
CA GLU A 149 -19.68 -6.79 14.24
C GLU A 149 -19.02 -7.40 15.50
N PRO A 150 -19.75 -8.11 16.37
CA PRO A 150 -19.25 -8.48 17.70
C PRO A 150 -18.15 -9.54 17.76
N VAL A 151 -18.06 -10.46 16.79
CA VAL A 151 -17.14 -11.61 16.84
C VAL A 151 -15.74 -11.18 16.39
N GLY A 152 -15.66 -10.55 15.23
CA GLY A 152 -14.45 -9.92 14.73
C GLY A 152 -14.15 -8.60 15.43
N MET A 153 -15.08 -7.98 16.16
CA MET A 153 -14.92 -6.66 16.81
C MET A 153 -14.51 -5.56 15.82
N THR A 154 -15.21 -5.49 14.69
CA THR A 154 -14.95 -4.52 13.62
C THR A 154 -16.13 -3.56 13.46
N LEU A 155 -15.87 -2.36 12.92
CA LEU A 155 -16.91 -1.40 12.58
C LEU A 155 -17.01 -1.30 11.06
N VAL A 156 -18.24 -1.33 10.54
CA VAL A 156 -18.54 -1.21 9.11
C VAL A 156 -19.51 -0.05 8.89
N GLY A 157 -19.28 0.71 7.82
CA GLY A 157 -20.12 1.82 7.40
C GLY A 157 -21.48 1.33 6.89
N ASP A 158 -22.52 2.03 7.30
CA ASP A 158 -23.90 1.80 6.88
C ASP A 158 -24.36 2.96 5.99
N HIS A 159 -25.33 2.74 5.09
CA HIS A 159 -25.87 3.77 4.19
C HIS A 159 -24.81 4.54 3.37
N ARG A 160 -23.78 3.84 2.86
CA ARG A 160 -22.63 4.41 2.12
C ARG A 160 -21.68 5.28 2.96
N GLN A 161 -21.75 5.19 4.30
CA GLN A 161 -20.73 5.74 5.18
C GLN A 161 -19.37 5.11 4.84
N THR A 162 -18.33 5.93 4.75
CA THR A 162 -16.94 5.47 4.56
C THR A 162 -16.01 6.19 5.52
N THR A 163 -14.74 5.80 5.56
CA THR A 163 -13.68 6.45 6.35
C THR A 163 -13.19 7.78 5.78
N ARG A 164 -13.70 8.24 4.63
CA ARG A 164 -13.21 9.45 3.96
C ARG A 164 -13.26 10.65 4.89
N GLY A 165 -12.10 11.29 5.12
CA GLY A 165 -11.98 12.49 5.96
C GLY A 165 -12.38 12.28 7.42
N ALA A 166 -12.61 11.03 7.85
CA ALA A 166 -13.12 10.74 9.17
C ALA A 166 -12.02 10.97 10.22
N THR A 167 -12.40 11.61 11.33
CA THR A 167 -11.59 11.68 12.54
C THR A 167 -12.37 11.07 13.69
N TYR A 168 -11.74 10.15 14.42
CA TYR A 168 -12.39 9.36 15.45
C TYR A 168 -11.40 8.96 16.55
N LEU A 169 -11.94 8.65 17.72
CA LEU A 169 -11.18 8.17 18.87
C LEU A 169 -11.47 6.69 19.09
N VAL A 170 -10.43 5.87 19.11
CA VAL A 170 -10.49 4.47 19.51
C VAL A 170 -9.85 4.32 20.89
N THR A 171 -10.54 3.66 21.79
CA THR A 171 -9.98 3.15 23.05
C THR A 171 -9.78 1.65 22.87
N SER A 172 -8.57 1.16 23.10
CA SER A 172 -8.18 -0.25 22.90
C SER A 172 -7.38 -0.76 24.09
N LEU A 173 -7.14 -2.07 24.12
CA LEU A 173 -6.26 -2.71 25.09
C LEU A 173 -4.92 -3.04 24.45
N ASP A 174 -3.83 -2.64 25.09
CA ASP A 174 -2.50 -3.22 24.88
C ASP A 174 -2.40 -4.45 25.79
N VAL A 175 -2.55 -5.63 25.19
CA VAL A 175 -2.55 -6.93 25.87
C VAL A 175 -1.14 -7.52 25.81
N ARG A 176 -0.51 -7.70 26.98
CA ARG A 176 0.88 -8.16 27.10
C ARG A 176 0.93 -9.54 27.77
N PRO A 177 0.63 -10.64 27.05
CA PRO A 177 0.72 -11.98 27.60
C PRO A 177 2.19 -12.41 27.77
N THR A 178 2.43 -13.38 28.63
CA THR A 178 3.72 -14.06 28.74
C THR A 178 3.73 -15.34 27.89
N ALA A 179 4.92 -15.76 27.45
CA ALA A 179 5.09 -17.06 26.78
C ALA A 179 4.54 -18.23 27.63
N ARG A 180 4.68 -18.16 28.96
CA ARG A 180 4.13 -19.17 29.88
C ARG A 180 2.60 -19.23 29.82
N GLN A 181 1.92 -18.08 29.83
CA GLN A 181 0.45 -18.02 29.73
C GLN A 181 -0.06 -18.62 28.42
N LEU A 182 0.66 -18.39 27.31
CA LEU A 182 0.33 -18.98 26.01
C LEU A 182 0.61 -20.50 25.99
N ALA A 183 1.74 -20.95 26.54
CA ALA A 183 2.12 -22.36 26.61
C ALA A 183 1.19 -23.19 27.50
N SER A 184 0.66 -22.60 28.58
CA SER A 184 -0.29 -23.24 29.49
C SER A 184 -1.75 -22.91 29.19
N ALA A 185 -2.05 -22.37 28.01
CA ALA A 185 -3.42 -22.00 27.64
C ALA A 185 -4.35 -23.22 27.69
N PRO A 186 -5.51 -23.14 28.37
CA PRO A 186 -6.50 -24.20 28.35
C PRO A 186 -7.01 -24.51 26.94
N LYS A 187 -7.72 -25.64 26.82
CA LYS A 187 -8.38 -26.00 25.56
C LYS A 187 -9.43 -24.93 25.19
N PRO A 188 -9.45 -24.44 23.94
CA PRO A 188 -10.48 -23.51 23.47
C PRO A 188 -11.91 -24.11 23.54
N PRO A 189 -12.95 -23.26 23.68
CA PRO A 189 -14.34 -23.69 23.57
C PRO A 189 -14.59 -24.44 22.27
N ASP A 190 -15.33 -25.56 22.34
CA ASP A 190 -15.46 -26.46 21.17
C ASP A 190 -16.13 -25.80 19.96
N ALA A 191 -17.03 -24.83 20.17
CA ALA A 191 -17.64 -24.07 19.06
C ALA A 191 -16.59 -23.24 18.31
N LEU A 192 -15.78 -22.46 19.05
CA LEU A 192 -14.69 -21.67 18.48
C LEU A 192 -13.67 -22.57 17.80
N ARG A 193 -13.27 -23.65 18.46
CA ARG A 193 -12.31 -24.60 17.90
C ARG A 193 -12.81 -25.16 16.57
N ARG A 194 -14.03 -25.72 16.52
CA ARG A 194 -14.58 -26.29 15.28
C ARG A 194 -14.59 -25.31 14.12
N GLU A 195 -15.00 -24.07 14.37
CA GLU A 195 -15.10 -23.03 13.36
C GLU A 195 -13.71 -22.57 12.87
N TYR A 196 -12.80 -22.29 13.79
CA TYR A 196 -11.52 -21.67 13.47
C TYR A 196 -10.38 -22.67 13.23
N THR A 197 -10.63 -23.98 13.33
CA THR A 197 -9.73 -25.04 12.84
C THR A 197 -10.24 -25.70 11.56
N ASP A 198 -11.37 -25.27 11.02
CA ASP A 198 -11.93 -25.87 9.81
C ASP A 198 -11.00 -25.64 8.61
N VAL A 199 -10.74 -26.74 7.90
CA VAL A 199 -9.92 -26.76 6.68
C VAL A 199 -10.62 -27.60 5.62
N PRO A 200 -10.81 -27.09 4.41
CA PRO A 200 -11.56 -27.80 3.39
C PRO A 200 -10.74 -28.97 2.81
N PRO A 201 -11.39 -30.04 2.33
CA PRO A 201 -10.71 -31.18 1.71
C PRO A 201 -9.84 -30.83 0.50
N ALA A 202 -10.10 -29.69 -0.13
CA ALA A 202 -9.33 -29.18 -1.26
C ALA A 202 -7.92 -28.69 -0.88
N LEU A 203 -7.65 -28.43 0.41
CA LEU A 203 -6.33 -28.01 0.88
C LEU A 203 -5.31 -29.14 0.65
N PRO A 204 -4.23 -28.92 -0.12
CA PRO A 204 -3.25 -29.96 -0.40
C PRO A 204 -2.62 -30.55 0.86
N LYS A 205 -2.53 -31.88 0.93
CA LYS A 205 -1.98 -32.62 2.09
C LYS A 205 -0.55 -32.23 2.47
N VAL A 206 0.22 -31.65 1.54
CA VAL A 206 1.57 -31.13 1.82
C VAL A 206 1.53 -30.06 2.90
N VAL A 207 0.48 -29.23 2.98
CA VAL A 207 0.36 -28.17 3.99
C VAL A 207 0.34 -28.76 5.40
N ALA A 208 -0.54 -29.73 5.65
CA ALA A 208 -0.64 -30.40 6.95
C ALA A 208 0.59 -31.24 7.29
N ARG A 209 1.24 -31.84 6.27
CA ARG A 209 2.47 -32.61 6.45
C ARG A 209 3.63 -31.71 6.85
N THR A 210 3.87 -30.64 6.10
CA THR A 210 4.93 -29.66 6.39
C THR A 210 4.70 -29.01 7.75
N ALA A 211 3.45 -28.71 8.12
CA ALA A 211 3.15 -28.17 9.46
C ALA A 211 3.64 -29.10 10.56
N LYS A 212 3.32 -30.40 10.48
CA LYS A 212 3.78 -31.40 11.47
C LYS A 212 5.29 -31.61 11.46
N GLU A 213 5.92 -31.55 10.29
CA GLU A 213 7.38 -31.68 10.17
C GLU A 213 8.09 -30.51 10.84
N VAL A 214 7.67 -29.27 10.54
CA VAL A 214 8.24 -28.04 11.11
C VAL A 214 8.03 -27.96 12.62
N THR A 215 6.86 -28.37 13.11
CA THR A 215 6.54 -28.27 14.54
C THR A 215 6.97 -29.49 15.36
N SER A 216 7.65 -30.47 14.74
CA SER A 216 8.11 -31.68 15.41
C SER A 216 8.86 -31.38 16.71
N GLY A 217 8.51 -32.10 17.78
CA GLY A 217 9.08 -31.93 19.12
C GLY A 217 8.60 -30.70 19.88
N ALA A 218 7.57 -29.97 19.42
CA ALA A 218 6.88 -28.97 20.23
C ALA A 218 6.04 -29.65 21.32
N ALA A 219 6.02 -29.08 22.53
CA ALA A 219 5.28 -29.65 23.65
C ALA A 219 3.82 -29.18 23.72
N ASN A 220 3.47 -28.07 23.07
CA ASN A 220 2.15 -27.43 23.12
C ASN A 220 1.89 -26.56 21.88
N HIS A 221 0.64 -26.14 21.68
CA HIS A 221 0.22 -25.33 20.53
C HIS A 221 0.93 -23.97 20.42
N TYR A 222 1.38 -23.40 21.53
CA TYR A 222 2.14 -22.15 21.49
C TYR A 222 3.53 -22.39 20.89
N GLU A 223 4.23 -23.44 21.30
CA GLU A 223 5.51 -23.82 20.71
C GLU A 223 5.37 -24.21 19.24
N GLU A 224 4.28 -24.88 18.85
CA GLU A 224 3.97 -25.14 17.44
C GLU A 224 3.84 -23.82 16.65
N ALA A 225 3.09 -22.85 17.18
CA ALA A 225 2.89 -21.55 16.56
C ALA A 225 4.21 -20.76 16.43
N VAL A 226 5.04 -20.75 17.47
CA VAL A 226 6.36 -20.10 17.45
C VAL A 226 7.26 -20.75 16.42
N LYS A 227 7.33 -22.10 16.36
CA LYS A 227 8.14 -22.81 15.35
C LYS A 227 7.68 -22.51 13.92
N LEU A 228 6.37 -22.44 13.67
CA LEU A 228 5.85 -22.03 12.37
C LEU A 228 6.30 -20.60 12.02
N GLN A 229 6.21 -19.67 12.97
CA GLN A 229 6.64 -18.29 12.77
C GLN A 229 8.14 -18.21 12.46
N GLU A 230 9.00 -18.82 13.29
CA GLU A 230 10.45 -18.86 13.12
C GLU A 230 10.85 -19.53 11.79
N TRP A 231 10.14 -20.60 11.41
CA TRP A 231 10.38 -21.25 10.13
C TRP A 231 10.10 -20.35 8.93
N PHE A 232 9.04 -19.54 8.97
CA PHE A 232 8.80 -18.57 7.90
C PHE A 232 9.78 -17.40 7.93
N ALA A 233 10.05 -16.85 9.11
CA ALA A 233 10.79 -15.62 9.27
C ALA A 233 12.32 -15.80 9.15
N GLU A 234 12.85 -16.96 9.55
CA GLU A 234 14.29 -17.17 9.77
C GLU A 234 14.80 -18.45 9.07
N ASP A 235 14.29 -19.63 9.44
CA ASP A 235 14.95 -20.90 9.13
C ASP A 235 14.55 -21.53 7.78
N GLY A 236 13.34 -21.25 7.29
CA GLY A 236 12.74 -21.92 6.14
C GLY A 236 13.27 -21.44 4.80
N GLY A 237 14.09 -20.39 4.77
CA GLY A 237 14.67 -19.82 3.55
C GLY A 237 13.66 -19.05 2.69
N PHE A 238 12.60 -18.52 3.30
CA PHE A 238 11.61 -17.71 2.60
C PHE A 238 12.12 -16.29 2.34
N ARG A 239 11.66 -15.69 1.24
CA ARG A 239 12.01 -14.31 0.86
C ARG A 239 10.76 -13.47 0.64
N TYR A 240 10.84 -12.22 1.08
CA TYR A 240 9.82 -11.24 0.84
C TYR A 240 9.94 -10.66 -0.58
N ASP A 241 8.89 -10.79 -1.38
CA ASP A 241 8.80 -10.27 -2.75
C ASP A 241 7.34 -9.92 -3.10
N THR A 242 7.09 -8.65 -3.45
CA THR A 242 5.76 -8.12 -3.85
C THR A 242 5.47 -8.26 -5.34
N GLN A 243 6.46 -8.66 -6.14
CA GLN A 243 6.36 -8.84 -7.58
C GLN A 243 5.94 -10.25 -7.99
N VAL A 244 5.92 -11.21 -7.05
CA VAL A 244 5.49 -12.58 -7.32
C VAL A 244 4.08 -12.63 -7.91
N GLN A 245 3.84 -13.63 -8.78
CA GLN A 245 2.51 -13.89 -9.28
C GLN A 245 1.64 -14.45 -8.15
N VAL A 246 0.46 -13.86 -7.95
CA VAL A 246 -0.53 -14.38 -7.02
C VAL A 246 -1.05 -15.70 -7.58
N GLY A 247 -0.64 -16.81 -6.97
CA GLY A 247 -1.18 -18.13 -7.27
C GLY A 247 -2.69 -18.15 -7.03
N ARG A 248 -3.45 -18.72 -7.97
CA ARG A 248 -4.90 -18.91 -7.83
C ARG A 248 -5.23 -20.38 -7.61
N GLY A 249 -6.34 -20.64 -6.92
CA GLY A 249 -6.86 -21.98 -6.70
C GLY A 249 -6.21 -22.73 -5.54
N PRO A 250 -6.56 -24.01 -5.35
CA PRO A 250 -6.25 -24.76 -4.12
C PRO A 250 -4.75 -25.01 -3.91
N ASN A 251 -3.95 -24.93 -4.98
CA ASN A 251 -2.51 -25.14 -4.92
C ASN A 251 -1.72 -23.88 -4.56
N ALA A 252 -2.36 -22.72 -4.35
CA ALA A 252 -1.64 -21.47 -4.05
C ALA A 252 -0.71 -21.59 -2.83
N ILE A 253 -1.20 -22.18 -1.74
CA ILE A 253 -0.41 -22.41 -0.53
C ILE A 253 0.72 -23.42 -0.78
N ALA A 254 0.44 -24.52 -1.48
CA ALA A 254 1.45 -25.53 -1.80
C ALA A 254 2.55 -24.96 -2.72
N ASN A 255 2.19 -24.11 -3.67
CA ASN A 255 3.13 -23.42 -4.55
C ASN A 255 4.01 -22.45 -3.73
N PHE A 256 3.42 -21.65 -2.84
CA PHE A 256 4.19 -20.77 -1.96
C PHE A 256 5.19 -21.54 -1.08
N LEU A 257 4.78 -22.66 -0.47
CA LEU A 257 5.68 -23.52 0.32
C LEU A 257 6.85 -24.08 -0.50
N ARG A 258 6.63 -24.35 -1.80
CA ARG A 258 7.66 -24.81 -2.73
C ARG A 258 8.57 -23.67 -3.19
N ASP A 259 7.99 -22.56 -3.62
CA ASP A 259 8.67 -21.45 -4.29
C ASP A 259 9.37 -20.52 -3.29
N LYS A 260 8.91 -20.53 -2.03
CA LYS A 260 9.45 -19.80 -0.87
C LYS A 260 9.61 -18.30 -1.07
N GLN A 261 8.79 -17.71 -1.94
CA GLN A 261 8.81 -16.30 -2.28
C GLN A 261 7.38 -15.76 -2.27
N GLY A 262 7.17 -14.64 -1.58
CA GLY A 262 5.88 -13.99 -1.51
C GLY A 262 5.89 -12.75 -0.65
N PHE A 263 4.73 -12.13 -0.46
CA PHE A 263 4.54 -10.98 0.42
C PHE A 263 3.62 -11.35 1.61
N CYS A 264 3.38 -10.40 2.52
CA CYS A 264 2.75 -10.62 3.84
C CYS A 264 1.48 -11.49 3.82
N VAL A 265 0.67 -11.40 2.75
CA VAL A 265 -0.51 -12.25 2.59
C VAL A 265 -0.17 -13.73 2.47
N HIS A 266 0.83 -14.08 1.66
CA HIS A 266 1.23 -15.48 1.47
C HIS A 266 1.72 -16.10 2.77
N PHE A 267 2.55 -15.37 3.52
CA PHE A 267 3.04 -15.79 4.83
C PHE A 267 1.90 -15.98 5.83
N SER A 268 1.04 -14.97 5.98
CA SER A 268 -0.05 -14.98 6.94
C SER A 268 -1.09 -16.06 6.64
N PHE A 269 -1.49 -16.18 5.38
CA PHE A 269 -2.50 -17.15 4.96
C PHE A 269 -1.97 -18.58 5.12
N THR A 270 -0.70 -18.79 4.78
CA THR A 270 -0.07 -20.11 4.89
C THR A 270 0.14 -20.50 6.35
N MET A 271 0.66 -19.59 7.18
CA MET A 271 0.83 -19.86 8.62
C MET A 271 -0.51 -20.15 9.28
N ALA A 272 -1.56 -19.36 9.00
CA ALA A 272 -2.89 -19.60 9.53
C ALA A 272 -3.46 -20.95 9.07
N ALA A 273 -3.32 -21.30 7.78
CA ALA A 273 -3.77 -22.60 7.28
C ALA A 273 -3.02 -23.78 7.94
N MET A 274 -1.70 -23.66 8.09
CA MET A 274 -0.89 -24.67 8.79
C MET A 274 -1.30 -24.80 10.26
N ALA A 275 -1.51 -23.69 10.96
CA ALA A 275 -2.01 -23.68 12.33
C ALA A 275 -3.37 -24.40 12.45
N ARG A 276 -4.31 -24.14 11.54
CA ARG A 276 -5.61 -24.85 11.51
C ARG A 276 -5.43 -26.36 11.33
N THR A 277 -4.52 -26.81 10.48
CA THR A 277 -4.24 -28.25 10.29
C THR A 277 -3.62 -28.94 11.52
N LEU A 278 -3.02 -28.16 12.42
CA LEU A 278 -2.51 -28.63 13.72
C LEU A 278 -3.56 -28.58 14.83
N GLY A 279 -4.77 -28.08 14.54
CA GLY A 279 -5.84 -27.92 15.53
C GLY A 279 -5.76 -26.64 16.34
N ILE A 280 -4.92 -25.68 15.93
CA ILE A 280 -4.83 -24.36 16.53
C ILE A 280 -5.85 -23.44 15.87
N PRO A 281 -6.82 -22.86 16.60
CA PRO A 281 -7.78 -21.96 16.00
C PRO A 281 -7.08 -20.70 15.48
N ALA A 282 -7.25 -20.39 14.19
CA ALA A 282 -6.49 -19.33 13.52
C ALA A 282 -7.37 -18.52 12.55
N ARG A 283 -7.04 -17.24 12.40
CA ARG A 283 -7.60 -16.31 11.41
C ARG A 283 -6.53 -15.36 10.90
N VAL A 284 -6.83 -14.57 9.88
CA VAL A 284 -5.88 -13.59 9.32
C VAL A 284 -6.44 -12.18 9.47
N ALA A 285 -5.70 -11.28 10.08
CA ALA A 285 -6.03 -9.87 10.13
C ALA A 285 -5.39 -9.13 8.96
N VAL A 286 -6.11 -8.13 8.42
CA VAL A 286 -5.64 -7.23 7.37
C VAL A 286 -5.81 -5.79 7.83
N GLY A 287 -4.80 -4.97 7.60
CA GLY A 287 -4.82 -3.55 7.92
C GLY A 287 -3.46 -2.91 7.65
N PHE A 288 -2.90 -2.24 8.66
CA PHE A 288 -1.61 -1.58 8.58
C PHE A 288 -0.68 -2.03 9.70
N ALA A 289 0.57 -2.24 9.34
CA ALA A 289 1.68 -2.32 10.27
C ALA A 289 1.91 -0.96 10.96
N PRO A 290 2.72 -0.92 12.04
CA PRO A 290 3.11 0.33 12.68
C PRO A 290 3.63 1.36 11.67
N GLY A 291 3.05 2.56 11.73
CA GLY A 291 3.47 3.67 10.88
C GLY A 291 4.75 4.35 11.35
N THR A 292 5.12 5.42 10.65
CA THR A 292 6.33 6.20 10.93
C THR A 292 6.05 7.37 11.88
N PRO A 293 6.71 7.45 13.06
CA PRO A 293 6.60 8.59 13.96
C PRO A 293 7.02 9.90 13.29
N GLN A 294 6.30 10.99 13.59
CA GLN A 294 6.53 12.33 13.05
C GLN A 294 7.02 13.29 14.15
N ALA A 295 7.66 14.39 13.75
CA ALA A 295 8.21 15.38 14.67
C ALA A 295 7.14 16.07 15.55
N ASP A 296 5.89 16.12 15.09
CA ASP A 296 4.74 16.72 15.78
C ASP A 296 4.02 15.75 16.75
N GLY A 297 4.63 14.59 17.00
CA GLY A 297 4.10 13.54 17.88
C GLY A 297 2.94 12.74 17.28
N THR A 298 2.65 12.89 15.99
CA THR A 298 1.76 11.98 15.26
C THR A 298 2.52 10.78 14.70
N VAL A 299 1.80 9.75 14.28
CA VAL A 299 2.32 8.60 13.53
C VAL A 299 1.65 8.62 12.16
N SER A 300 2.45 8.70 11.10
CA SER A 300 1.99 8.65 9.71
C SER A 300 1.88 7.20 9.28
N VAL A 301 0.73 6.81 8.74
CA VAL A 301 0.51 5.47 8.17
C VAL A 301 0.19 5.64 6.68
N SER A 302 1.00 5.01 5.84
CA SER A 302 0.92 5.09 4.38
C SER A 302 0.36 3.82 3.75
N LEU A 303 0.14 3.84 2.42
CA LEU A 303 -0.29 2.63 1.69
C LEU A 303 0.78 1.54 1.72
N LYS A 304 2.06 1.89 1.79
CA LYS A 304 3.16 0.92 1.92
C LYS A 304 3.19 0.23 3.28
N ASP A 305 2.51 0.78 4.29
CA ASP A 305 2.37 0.15 5.60
C ASP A 305 1.26 -0.91 5.61
N ALA A 306 0.52 -1.08 4.51
CA ALA A 306 -0.53 -2.08 4.44
C ALA A 306 0.05 -3.49 4.67
N HIS A 307 -0.59 -4.26 5.54
CA HIS A 307 -0.05 -5.51 6.04
C HIS A 307 -1.14 -6.53 6.35
N ALA A 308 -0.76 -7.80 6.33
CA ALA A 308 -1.57 -8.90 6.81
C ALA A 308 -0.75 -9.71 7.81
N TRP A 309 -1.38 -10.18 8.87
CA TRP A 309 -0.75 -11.00 9.92
C TRP A 309 -1.73 -12.08 10.41
N PRO A 310 -1.25 -13.27 10.79
CA PRO A 310 -2.08 -14.28 11.42
C PRO A 310 -2.38 -13.94 12.88
N GLU A 311 -3.59 -14.27 13.32
CA GLU A 311 -3.99 -14.27 14.73
C GLU A 311 -4.37 -15.69 15.13
N LEU A 312 -3.74 -16.22 16.17
CA LEU A 312 -3.98 -17.55 16.72
C LEU A 312 -4.63 -17.43 18.10
N TYR A 313 -5.57 -18.31 18.40
CA TYR A 313 -6.36 -18.24 19.62
C TYR A 313 -5.78 -19.10 20.74
N PHE A 314 -5.59 -18.49 21.90
CA PHE A 314 -5.16 -19.16 23.14
C PHE A 314 -6.15 -18.82 24.26
N GLU A 315 -6.86 -19.82 24.80
CA GLU A 315 -7.80 -19.58 25.90
C GLU A 315 -7.07 -18.97 27.11
N GLY A 316 -7.70 -18.00 27.78
CA GLY A 316 -7.07 -17.20 28.83
C GLY A 316 -6.32 -15.97 28.32
N VAL A 317 -5.93 -15.92 27.04
CA VAL A 317 -5.30 -14.74 26.39
C VAL A 317 -6.18 -14.14 25.28
N GLY A 318 -6.89 -14.97 24.52
CA GLY A 318 -7.67 -14.60 23.36
C GLY A 318 -6.88 -14.65 22.05
N TRP A 319 -7.33 -13.88 21.06
CA TRP A 319 -6.68 -13.77 19.75
C TRP A 319 -5.33 -13.05 19.86
N THR A 320 -4.26 -13.76 19.51
CA THR A 320 -2.88 -13.33 19.68
C THR A 320 -2.19 -13.23 18.33
N ARG A 321 -1.51 -12.11 18.07
CA ARG A 321 -0.80 -11.84 16.81
C ARG A 321 0.47 -12.68 16.72
N PHE A 322 0.77 -13.18 15.53
CA PHE A 322 2.08 -13.71 15.16
C PHE A 322 2.57 -12.96 13.91
N GLU A 323 3.88 -12.95 13.67
CA GLU A 323 4.47 -12.28 12.51
C GLU A 323 5.41 -13.22 11.75
N PRO A 324 4.90 -13.98 10.76
CA PRO A 324 5.71 -14.88 9.95
C PRO A 324 6.45 -14.17 8.81
N THR A 325 6.17 -12.89 8.54
CA THR A 325 6.74 -12.22 7.36
C THR A 325 8.21 -11.83 7.63
N PRO A 326 9.19 -12.31 6.83
CA PRO A 326 10.56 -11.84 6.94
C PRO A 326 10.65 -10.34 6.70
N THR A 327 11.51 -9.66 7.48
CA THR A 327 11.91 -8.24 7.31
C THR A 327 10.78 -7.20 7.29
N ARG A 328 9.54 -7.60 7.60
CA ARG A 328 8.34 -6.74 7.62
C ARG A 328 7.54 -6.97 8.88
N GLY A 329 6.92 -5.90 9.38
CA GLY A 329 6.24 -5.93 10.67
C GLY A 329 7.24 -6.06 11.83
N THR A 330 6.75 -6.52 12.97
CA THR A 330 7.47 -6.56 14.25
C THR A 330 7.12 -7.84 14.96
N THR A 331 8.11 -8.67 15.27
CA THR A 331 7.88 -9.92 15.99
C THR A 331 7.50 -9.61 17.44
N PRO A 332 6.31 -10.01 17.92
CA PRO A 332 5.90 -9.74 19.29
C PRO A 332 6.89 -10.32 20.31
N SER A 333 7.10 -9.61 21.42
CA SER A 333 8.06 -10.04 22.45
C SER A 333 7.74 -11.42 23.04
N TYR A 334 6.46 -11.78 23.13
CA TYR A 334 6.00 -13.08 23.63
C TYR A 334 6.17 -14.24 22.66
N THR A 335 6.62 -14.03 21.42
CA THR A 335 6.97 -15.11 20.47
C THR A 335 8.47 -15.28 20.29
N ARG A 336 9.29 -14.39 20.88
CA ARG A 336 10.75 -14.53 20.84
C ARG A 336 11.21 -15.49 21.92
N ARG A 337 12.17 -16.37 21.57
CA ARG A 337 12.91 -17.15 22.56
C ARG A 337 13.61 -16.19 23.52
N GLN A 338 13.21 -16.20 24.79
CA GLN A 338 13.93 -15.47 25.83
C GLN A 338 15.25 -16.21 26.08
N THR A 339 16.35 -15.71 25.50
CA THR A 339 17.68 -16.02 26.00
C THR A 339 17.82 -15.36 27.38
N PRO A 340 18.23 -16.10 28.43
CA PRO A 340 18.59 -15.48 29.70
C PRO A 340 19.77 -14.51 29.49
N ASP A 341 19.58 -13.27 29.94
CA ASP A 341 20.57 -12.19 30.06
C ASP A 341 21.37 -11.76 28.82
N SER A 342 20.98 -10.61 28.27
CA SER A 342 21.92 -9.61 27.77
C SER A 342 21.35 -8.23 28.06
N ALA A 343 21.34 -7.88 29.35
CA ALA A 343 21.21 -6.50 29.77
C ALA A 343 22.49 -5.74 29.36
N LEU A 344 22.50 -5.19 28.15
CA LEU A 344 23.40 -4.11 27.80
C LEU A 344 22.66 -2.78 28.05
N PRO A 345 23.25 -1.82 28.78
CA PRO A 345 22.61 -0.54 29.03
C PRO A 345 22.46 0.25 27.73
N ASP A 346 21.27 0.83 27.57
CA ASP A 346 20.88 1.68 26.46
C ASP A 346 21.83 2.89 26.36
N PRO A 347 22.51 3.13 25.21
CA PRO A 347 23.33 4.33 25.05
C PRO A 347 22.41 5.56 25.07
N ALA A 348 22.66 6.44 26.05
CA ALA A 348 21.92 7.67 26.26
C ALA A 348 21.81 8.53 24.98
N LEU A 349 20.58 8.76 24.53
CA LEU A 349 20.26 9.75 23.49
C LEU A 349 20.56 11.16 24.02
N PRO A 350 21.32 12.01 23.28
CA PRO A 350 21.58 13.37 23.72
C PRO A 350 20.32 14.25 23.66
N SER A 351 20.10 14.99 24.74
CA SER A 351 19.00 15.94 24.96
C SER A 351 18.94 17.02 23.88
N ARG A 352 17.72 17.30 23.39
CA ARG A 352 17.43 18.39 22.46
C ARG A 352 17.80 19.74 23.07
N GLY A 353 18.82 20.39 22.51
CA GLY A 353 19.09 21.81 22.71
C GLY A 353 18.03 22.65 22.02
N SER A 354 17.51 23.63 22.76
CA SER A 354 16.61 24.69 22.31
C SER A 354 17.16 25.41 21.07
N SER A 355 16.35 25.61 20.03
CA SER A 355 16.64 26.60 19.00
C SER A 355 15.35 27.27 18.52
N ALA A 356 15.45 28.59 18.42
CA ALA A 356 14.36 29.56 18.30
C ALA A 356 13.74 29.59 16.90
N ALA A 357 12.44 29.89 16.86
CA ALA A 357 11.66 30.11 15.64
C ALA A 357 12.08 31.39 14.89
N PRO A 358 11.87 31.42 13.56
CA PRO A 358 11.57 32.67 12.88
C PRO A 358 10.20 32.66 12.17
N SER A 359 9.51 33.78 12.31
CA SER A 359 8.23 34.14 11.70
C SER A 359 8.34 34.39 10.18
N PRO A 360 7.31 34.09 9.37
CA PRO A 360 7.24 34.54 7.99
C PRO A 360 6.53 35.90 7.87
N GLN A 361 7.23 36.88 7.29
CA GLN A 361 6.70 38.17 6.87
C GLN A 361 6.31 38.08 5.39
N ALA A 362 5.10 38.56 5.07
CA ALA A 362 4.57 38.60 3.71
C ALA A 362 5.24 39.70 2.88
N SER A 363 5.47 39.46 1.59
CA SER A 363 5.81 40.49 0.61
C SER A 363 4.62 40.75 -0.31
N ALA A 364 4.20 42.01 -0.30
CA ALA A 364 3.29 42.60 -1.26
C ALA A 364 4.03 43.01 -2.54
N SER A 365 3.32 43.04 -3.66
CA SER A 365 3.66 43.87 -4.81
C SER A 365 2.36 44.37 -5.46
N GLU A 366 2.17 45.67 -5.30
CA GLU A 366 1.45 46.67 -6.12
C GLU A 366 1.35 46.35 -7.62
N SER A 367 0.53 46.98 -8.46
CA SER A 367 -0.68 47.82 -8.43
C SER A 367 -0.84 48.24 -9.90
N CYS A 368 -2.06 48.41 -10.41
CA CYS A 368 -2.37 49.35 -11.50
C CYS A 368 -3.91 49.50 -11.59
N ALA A 369 -4.40 50.69 -11.26
CA ALA A 369 -5.79 51.14 -11.39
C ALA A 369 -5.91 51.99 -12.68
N ALA A 370 -6.90 51.76 -13.55
CA ALA A 370 -8.24 52.37 -13.56
C ALA A 370 -8.39 53.42 -14.68
N GLY A 371 -9.52 53.36 -15.38
CA GLY A 371 -9.97 54.35 -16.37
C GLY A 371 -11.43 54.11 -16.70
N SER A 372 -12.30 54.96 -16.17
CA SER A 372 -13.76 54.85 -16.11
C SER A 372 -14.50 55.66 -17.19
N ALA A 373 -15.83 55.43 -17.24
CA ALA A 373 -16.93 56.28 -17.78
C ALA A 373 -17.23 56.11 -19.30
N ALA A 374 -18.46 56.06 -19.82
CA ALA A 374 -19.84 56.24 -19.32
C ALA A 374 -20.84 55.75 -20.43
N PRO A 375 -22.18 55.73 -20.20
CA PRO A 375 -23.13 54.84 -20.89
C PRO A 375 -24.20 55.55 -21.80
N ALA A 376 -24.92 54.77 -22.62
CA ALA A 376 -26.25 55.07 -23.22
C ALA A 376 -26.83 53.77 -23.83
N VAL A 377 -27.97 53.15 -23.44
CA VAL A 377 -29.41 53.53 -23.35
C VAL A 377 -30.23 53.12 -24.60
N CYS A 378 -31.38 52.47 -24.33
CA CYS A 378 -32.58 52.18 -25.17
C CYS A 378 -32.49 51.01 -26.19
N ALA A 379 -33.49 50.13 -26.38
CA ALA A 379 -34.85 49.99 -25.85
C ALA A 379 -35.37 48.55 -26.09
N ALA A 380 -36.32 48.09 -25.26
CA ALA A 380 -37.17 46.90 -25.42
C ALA A 380 -38.32 47.19 -26.44
N PRO A 381 -39.31 46.30 -26.73
CA PRO A 381 -39.66 45.01 -26.11
C PRO A 381 -40.12 43.86 -27.06
N SER A 382 -40.42 42.71 -26.44
CA SER A 382 -41.42 41.63 -26.68
C SER A 382 -42.05 41.42 -28.07
N GLU A 383 -42.41 40.23 -28.56
CA GLU A 383 -43.07 39.07 -27.95
C GLU A 383 -42.78 37.77 -28.73
N ALA A 384 -43.07 36.64 -28.09
CA ALA A 384 -43.12 35.31 -28.67
C ALA A 384 -44.30 35.14 -29.65
N VAL A 385 -44.22 34.18 -30.58
CA VAL A 385 -45.12 33.00 -30.69
C VAL A 385 -44.93 32.28 -32.04
N ALA A 386 -44.99 30.95 -31.95
CA ALA A 386 -45.35 29.93 -32.95
C ALA A 386 -44.33 29.48 -34.02
N ALA A 387 -44.01 28.18 -33.92
CA ALA A 387 -43.59 27.32 -35.03
C ALA A 387 -44.76 27.09 -36.02
N PRO A 388 -44.47 26.63 -37.26
CA PRO A 388 -44.55 25.17 -37.48
C PRO A 388 -43.54 24.60 -38.51
N GLY A 389 -43.22 23.31 -38.34
CA GLY A 389 -43.25 22.31 -39.42
C GLY A 389 -42.11 22.22 -40.46
N GLY A 390 -41.25 21.20 -40.30
CA GLY A 390 -40.96 20.20 -41.35
C GLY A 390 -39.80 20.42 -42.34
N GLY A 391 -38.95 19.39 -42.49
CA GLY A 391 -38.24 19.10 -43.74
C GLY A 391 -36.73 18.81 -43.60
N GLY A 392 -36.30 17.59 -43.94
CA GLY A 392 -34.95 17.07 -43.73
C GLY A 392 -33.82 17.60 -44.63
N GLY A 393 -32.59 17.36 -44.20
CA GLY A 393 -31.36 17.55 -44.99
C GLY A 393 -30.08 17.46 -44.15
N THR A 394 -29.42 16.29 -44.15
CA THR A 394 -28.09 16.12 -43.53
C THR A 394 -27.00 16.77 -44.39
N PRO A 395 -26.12 17.65 -43.86
CA PRO A 395 -25.04 18.24 -44.66
C PRO A 395 -23.84 17.29 -44.75
N GLY A 396 -23.49 16.86 -45.96
CA GLY A 396 -22.35 15.98 -46.25
C GLY A 396 -20.97 16.53 -45.83
N GLY A 397 -20.85 17.84 -45.59
CA GLY A 397 -19.60 18.48 -45.16
C GLY A 397 -19.11 18.07 -43.76
N LEU A 398 -20.03 17.81 -42.83
CA LEU A 398 -19.70 17.41 -41.46
C LEU A 398 -19.12 15.99 -41.39
N ARG A 399 -19.57 15.09 -42.27
CA ARG A 399 -19.03 13.73 -42.40
C ARG A 399 -17.63 13.73 -43.01
N ALA A 400 -17.40 14.54 -44.04
CA ALA A 400 -16.07 14.68 -44.63
C ALA A 400 -15.05 15.24 -43.62
N ALA A 401 -15.42 16.26 -42.84
CA ALA A 401 -14.56 16.82 -41.79
C ALA A 401 -14.23 15.80 -40.69
N LEU A 402 -15.20 14.98 -40.28
CA LEU A 402 -14.97 13.93 -39.27
C LEU A 402 -14.08 12.80 -39.78
N LEU A 403 -14.13 12.47 -41.08
CA LEU A 403 -13.26 11.46 -41.67
C LEU A 403 -11.80 11.94 -41.78
N VAL A 404 -11.59 13.21 -42.16
CA VAL A 404 -10.25 13.82 -42.18
C VAL A 404 -9.67 13.90 -40.77
N LEU A 405 -10.48 14.30 -39.79
CA LEU A 405 -10.06 14.34 -38.38
C LEU A 405 -9.73 12.93 -37.86
N GLY A 406 -10.54 11.93 -38.20
CA GLY A 406 -10.29 10.53 -37.85
C GLY A 406 -8.99 9.99 -38.45
N ALA A 407 -8.70 10.32 -39.73
CA ALA A 407 -7.46 9.94 -40.40
C ALA A 407 -6.23 10.61 -39.75
N LEU A 408 -6.33 11.89 -39.38
CA LEU A 408 -5.26 12.60 -38.67
C LEU A 408 -5.00 12.02 -37.28
N VAL A 409 -6.04 11.63 -36.54
CA VAL A 409 -5.89 10.98 -35.22
C VAL A 409 -5.25 9.60 -35.36
N LEU A 410 -5.66 8.82 -36.37
CA LEU A 410 -5.05 7.51 -36.69
C LEU A 410 -3.57 7.61 -37.05
N LEU A 411 -3.16 8.68 -37.76
CA LEU A 411 -1.75 8.96 -38.06
C LEU A 411 -0.98 9.51 -36.87
N ALA A 412 -1.62 10.27 -35.98
CA ALA A 412 -0.97 10.86 -34.82
C ALA A 412 -0.72 9.85 -33.69
N LEU A 413 -1.61 8.89 -33.49
CA LEU A 413 -1.52 7.83 -32.45
C LEU A 413 -0.17 7.09 -32.43
N PRO A 414 0.36 6.54 -33.53
CA PRO A 414 1.67 5.87 -33.53
C PRO A 414 2.86 6.83 -33.36
N LEU A 415 2.68 8.13 -33.63
CA LEU A 415 3.72 9.15 -33.45
C LEU A 415 3.82 9.64 -32.00
N THR A 416 2.80 9.40 -31.17
CA THR A 416 2.78 9.83 -29.76
C THR A 416 3.97 9.32 -28.91
N PRO A 417 4.37 8.03 -28.93
CA PRO A 417 5.53 7.58 -28.16
C PRO A 417 6.84 8.22 -28.64
N LEU A 418 6.98 8.44 -29.96
CA LEU A 418 8.17 9.04 -30.53
C LEU A 418 8.30 10.53 -30.14
N LEU A 419 7.19 11.27 -30.16
CA LEU A 419 7.14 12.67 -29.72
C LEU A 419 7.37 12.81 -28.21
N TRP A 420 6.76 11.92 -27.41
CA TRP A 420 6.96 11.89 -25.96
C TRP A 420 8.42 11.62 -25.62
N ARG A 421 9.05 10.67 -26.30
CA ARG A 421 10.45 10.32 -26.09
C ARG A 421 11.41 11.42 -26.53
N ARG A 422 11.14 12.09 -27.67
CA ARG A 422 11.90 13.29 -28.08
C ARG A 422 11.81 14.40 -27.03
N ARG A 423 10.63 14.60 -26.44
CA ARG A 423 10.42 15.59 -25.37
C ARG A 423 11.08 15.19 -24.05
N ALA A 424 11.04 13.91 -23.68
CA ALA A 424 11.72 13.41 -22.49
C ALA A 424 13.24 13.60 -22.62
N ARG A 425 13.82 13.19 -23.76
CA ARG A 425 15.24 13.36 -24.08
C ARG A 425 15.66 14.83 -24.07
N SER A 426 14.86 15.73 -24.67
CA SER A 426 15.19 17.16 -24.68
C SER A 426 15.15 17.79 -23.28
N ARG A 427 14.26 17.33 -22.39
CA ARG A 427 14.23 17.78 -21.00
C ARG A 427 15.41 17.23 -20.20
N ARG A 428 15.73 15.93 -20.35
CA ARG A 428 16.83 15.26 -19.64
C ARG A 428 18.21 15.80 -20.06
N LEU A 429 18.42 16.05 -21.36
CA LEU A 429 19.71 16.51 -21.92
C LEU A 429 19.79 18.03 -22.17
N GLY A 430 18.72 18.79 -21.92
CA GLY A 430 18.65 20.24 -22.18
C GLY A 430 18.66 21.12 -20.93
N ALA A 431 18.43 20.54 -19.74
CA ALA A 431 18.52 21.28 -18.49
C ALA A 431 19.98 21.71 -18.22
N HIS A 432 20.21 23.01 -18.09
CA HIS A 432 21.48 23.55 -17.58
C HIS A 432 21.25 23.94 -16.12
N ALA A 433 21.91 23.25 -15.20
CA ALA A 433 21.81 23.56 -13.78
C ALA A 433 22.49 24.90 -13.48
N ARG A 434 21.80 25.79 -12.76
CA ARG A 434 22.37 27.05 -12.23
C ARG A 434 22.75 26.95 -10.75
N SER A 435 22.53 25.79 -10.13
CA SER A 435 22.82 25.45 -8.74
C SER A 435 23.41 24.04 -8.64
N ASP A 436 24.16 23.77 -7.58
CA ASP A 436 24.82 22.47 -7.35
C ASP A 436 23.80 21.32 -7.19
N GLU A 437 22.67 21.57 -6.53
CA GLU A 437 21.55 20.61 -6.42
C GLU A 437 20.94 20.29 -7.80
N GLY A 438 20.76 21.30 -8.65
CA GLY A 438 20.28 21.09 -10.02
C GLY A 438 21.28 20.30 -10.88
N ALA A 439 22.58 20.38 -10.58
CA ALA A 439 23.63 19.66 -11.31
C ALA A 439 23.62 18.16 -10.97
N ALA A 440 23.32 17.82 -9.72
CA ALA A 440 23.09 16.44 -9.29
C ALA A 440 21.89 15.82 -10.00
N GLU A 441 20.74 16.51 -10.00
CA GLU A 441 19.54 16.05 -10.69
C GLU A 441 19.76 15.89 -12.20
N HIS A 442 20.47 16.82 -12.83
CA HIS A 442 20.81 16.75 -14.25
C HIS A 442 21.67 15.52 -14.58
N THR A 443 22.68 15.24 -13.77
CA THR A 443 23.56 14.07 -13.93
C THR A 443 22.77 12.76 -13.85
N LEU A 444 21.87 12.63 -12.88
CA LEU A 444 21.00 11.45 -12.75
C LEU A 444 20.00 11.33 -13.90
N ALA A 445 19.47 12.45 -14.39
CA ALA A 445 18.58 12.47 -15.56
C ALA A 445 19.30 12.06 -16.85
N ALA A 446 20.57 12.46 -17.02
CA ALA A 446 21.41 12.08 -18.14
C ALA A 446 21.79 10.58 -18.08
N TRP A 447 22.08 10.05 -16.89
CA TRP A 447 22.31 8.61 -16.69
C TRP A 447 21.09 7.78 -17.08
N ARG A 448 19.88 8.18 -16.66
CA ARG A 448 18.63 7.50 -17.08
C ARG A 448 18.44 7.50 -18.59
N GLU A 449 18.77 8.60 -19.27
CA GLU A 449 18.70 8.64 -20.74
C GLU A 449 19.69 7.67 -21.41
N LEU A 450 20.89 7.53 -20.84
CA LEU A 450 21.89 6.59 -21.33
C LEU A 450 21.45 5.13 -21.13
N THR A 451 20.95 4.78 -19.95
CA THR A 451 20.47 3.42 -19.65
C THR A 451 19.21 3.06 -20.45
N ASP A 452 18.26 3.98 -20.59
CA ASP A 452 17.04 3.77 -21.39
C ASP A 452 17.39 3.56 -22.87
N SER A 453 18.39 4.28 -23.37
CA SER A 453 18.84 4.12 -24.74
C SER A 453 19.66 2.84 -24.94
N ALA A 454 20.46 2.42 -23.97
CA ALA A 454 21.14 1.13 -24.03
C ALA A 454 20.14 -0.04 -24.06
N TRP A 455 19.05 0.04 -23.28
CA TRP A 455 17.96 -0.94 -23.31
C TRP A 455 17.32 -1.04 -24.68
N ASP A 456 17.05 0.10 -25.29
CA ASP A 456 16.55 0.18 -26.67
C ASP A 456 17.43 -0.53 -27.70
N HIS A 457 18.74 -0.58 -27.46
CA HIS A 457 19.73 -1.29 -28.26
C HIS A 457 19.98 -2.73 -27.75
N GLY A 458 19.08 -3.29 -26.94
CA GLY A 458 19.13 -4.68 -26.49
C GLY A 458 19.87 -4.92 -25.16
N ILE A 459 20.39 -3.86 -24.53
CA ILE A 459 21.17 -3.94 -23.28
C ILE A 459 20.25 -3.65 -22.10
N ALA A 460 19.49 -4.66 -21.65
CA ALA A 460 18.54 -4.50 -20.54
C ALA A 460 19.22 -3.96 -19.26
N PRO A 461 18.59 -3.07 -18.47
CA PRO A 461 19.17 -2.56 -17.24
C PRO A 461 19.29 -3.66 -16.17
N ASP A 462 20.33 -3.56 -15.33
CA ASP A 462 20.56 -4.44 -14.18
C ASP A 462 20.79 -3.57 -12.95
N GLU A 463 19.80 -3.52 -12.06
CA GLU A 463 19.80 -2.67 -10.87
C GLU A 463 20.77 -3.15 -9.77
N SER A 464 21.34 -4.36 -9.92
CA SER A 464 22.36 -4.88 -8.99
C SER A 464 23.77 -4.34 -9.28
N LEU A 465 23.98 -3.74 -10.46
CA LEU A 465 25.29 -3.23 -10.87
C LEU A 465 25.53 -1.80 -10.37
N THR A 466 26.75 -1.55 -9.91
CA THR A 466 27.22 -0.18 -9.65
C THR A 466 27.24 0.62 -10.97
N PRO A 467 27.16 1.98 -10.93
CA PRO A 467 27.23 2.79 -12.15
C PRO A 467 28.45 2.46 -13.02
N ARG A 468 29.62 2.22 -12.41
CA ARG A 468 30.84 1.75 -13.08
C ARG A 468 30.67 0.38 -13.75
N ALA A 469 30.11 -0.62 -13.06
CA ALA A 469 29.88 -1.94 -13.64
C ALA A 469 28.80 -1.92 -14.75
N ALA A 470 27.77 -1.08 -14.59
CA ALA A 470 26.76 -0.85 -15.62
C ALA A 470 27.35 -0.19 -16.85
N ALA A 471 28.25 0.79 -16.69
CA ALA A 471 29.01 1.41 -17.78
C ALA A 471 29.85 0.39 -18.54
N GLU A 472 30.66 -0.42 -17.84
CA GLU A 472 31.46 -1.48 -18.48
C GLU A 472 30.59 -2.45 -19.29
N ARG A 473 29.41 -2.80 -18.75
CA ARG A 473 28.45 -3.65 -19.43
C ARG A 473 27.87 -2.98 -20.69
N ILE A 474 27.54 -1.70 -20.63
CA ILE A 474 27.04 -0.94 -21.80
C ILE A 474 28.12 -0.85 -22.88
N VAL A 475 29.37 -0.55 -22.51
CA VAL A 475 30.48 -0.49 -23.47
C VAL A 475 30.74 -1.84 -24.13
N ARG A 476 30.76 -2.92 -23.33
CA ARG A 476 31.03 -4.27 -23.82
C ARG A 476 29.91 -4.83 -24.67
N LEU A 477 28.65 -4.72 -24.24
CA LEU A 477 27.50 -5.27 -24.95
C LEU A 477 27.05 -4.38 -26.12
N GLY A 478 27.35 -3.08 -26.06
CA GLY A 478 27.07 -2.13 -27.11
C GLY A 478 28.20 -1.98 -28.13
N GLU A 479 29.28 -2.76 -28.00
CA GLU A 479 30.47 -2.73 -28.89
C GLU A 479 30.95 -1.31 -29.21
N LEU A 480 31.02 -0.47 -28.18
CA LEU A 480 31.34 0.95 -28.36
C LEU A 480 32.84 1.15 -28.64
N ASP A 481 33.14 2.08 -29.56
CA ASP A 481 34.51 2.52 -29.82
C ASP A 481 35.15 3.21 -28.59
N GLU A 482 36.45 3.45 -28.63
CA GLU A 482 37.18 4.04 -27.49
C GLU A 482 36.64 5.40 -27.05
N GLU A 483 36.16 6.23 -28.00
CA GLU A 483 35.68 7.58 -27.69
C GLU A 483 34.29 7.56 -27.05
N ALA A 484 33.38 6.73 -27.58
CA ALA A 484 32.04 6.49 -27.05
C ALA A 484 32.10 5.73 -25.72
N GLY A 485 32.98 4.74 -25.60
CA GLY A 485 33.23 4.01 -24.37
C GLY A 485 33.74 4.92 -23.26
N ALA A 486 34.73 5.77 -23.56
CA ALA A 486 35.22 6.77 -22.61
C ALA A 486 34.12 7.77 -22.19
N ALA A 487 33.18 8.10 -23.08
CA ALA A 487 32.04 8.96 -22.75
C ALA A 487 31.08 8.29 -21.75
N VAL A 488 30.78 7.00 -21.93
CA VAL A 488 29.97 6.23 -20.98
C VAL A 488 30.62 6.19 -19.59
N HIS A 489 31.94 5.97 -19.53
CA HIS A 489 32.67 5.98 -18.26
C HIS A 489 32.66 7.35 -17.57
N ARG A 490 32.83 8.45 -18.31
CA ARG A 490 32.72 9.81 -17.74
C ARG A 490 31.34 10.10 -17.15
N VAL A 491 30.27 9.62 -17.78
CA VAL A 491 28.91 9.76 -17.23
C VAL A 491 28.77 8.93 -15.94
N ALA A 492 29.28 7.70 -15.91
CA ALA A 492 29.25 6.87 -14.70
C ALA A 492 30.07 7.47 -13.55
N ASP A 493 31.26 8.00 -13.82
CA ASP A 493 32.08 8.68 -12.81
C ASP A 493 31.36 9.92 -12.26
N ALA A 494 30.66 10.68 -13.11
CA ALA A 494 29.84 11.81 -12.66
C ALA A 494 28.68 11.37 -11.75
N VAL A 495 28.03 10.25 -12.06
CA VAL A 495 26.98 9.67 -11.20
C VAL A 495 27.56 9.22 -9.86
N GLU A 496 28.72 8.57 -9.84
CA GLU A 496 29.38 8.16 -8.60
C GLU A 496 29.79 9.36 -7.74
N GLN A 497 30.24 10.46 -8.36
CA GLN A 497 30.50 11.71 -7.63
C GLN A 497 29.23 12.30 -7.01
N VAL A 498 28.10 12.23 -7.71
CA VAL A 498 26.81 12.71 -7.16
C VAL A 498 26.30 11.83 -6.03
N LEU A 499 26.46 10.51 -6.14
CA LEU A 499 25.92 9.55 -5.16
C LEU A 499 26.79 9.38 -3.92
N TYR A 500 28.12 9.47 -4.05
CA TYR A 500 29.05 9.04 -3.00
C TYR A 500 30.02 10.12 -2.51
N ALA A 501 30.16 11.26 -3.19
CA ALA A 501 31.07 12.31 -2.72
C ALA A 501 30.41 13.16 -1.61
N PRO A 502 31.12 13.45 -0.49
CA PRO A 502 30.61 14.33 0.57
C PRO A 502 30.26 15.75 0.11
N ARG A 503 30.88 16.21 -0.97
CA ARG A 503 30.54 17.43 -1.70
C ARG A 503 30.61 17.12 -3.20
N PRO A 504 29.47 16.91 -3.87
CA PRO A 504 29.46 16.54 -5.29
C PRO A 504 30.02 17.69 -6.13
N ARG A 505 30.96 17.39 -7.01
CA ARG A 505 31.44 18.35 -8.02
C ARG A 505 30.56 18.23 -9.25
N SER A 506 30.06 19.35 -9.76
CA SER A 506 29.29 19.38 -11.01
C SER A 506 30.17 18.94 -12.18
N ALA A 507 29.87 17.79 -12.79
CA ALA A 507 30.50 17.39 -14.04
C ALA A 507 29.93 18.24 -15.19
N THR A 508 30.79 18.95 -15.91
CA THR A 508 30.40 19.68 -17.12
C THR A 508 30.41 18.73 -18.32
N GLY A 509 29.46 18.92 -19.25
CA GLY A 509 29.45 18.15 -20.50
C GLY A 509 28.78 16.78 -20.46
N VAL A 510 28.13 16.37 -19.36
CA VAL A 510 27.43 15.07 -19.24
C VAL A 510 26.43 14.84 -20.38
N ALA A 511 25.67 15.86 -20.77
CA ALA A 511 24.73 15.76 -21.89
C ALA A 511 25.41 15.54 -23.25
N ALA A 512 26.63 16.07 -23.45
CA ALA A 512 27.40 15.84 -24.67
C ALA A 512 27.98 14.41 -24.68
N ASP A 513 28.43 13.92 -23.53
CA ASP A 513 28.92 12.55 -23.39
C ASP A 513 27.82 11.50 -23.60
N VAL A 514 26.61 11.74 -23.08
CA VAL A 514 25.45 10.89 -23.42
C VAL A 514 25.18 10.91 -24.92
N ARG A 515 25.15 12.08 -25.58
CA ARG A 515 24.94 12.14 -27.05
C ARG A 515 26.00 11.38 -27.82
N ARG A 516 27.27 11.43 -27.39
CA ARG A 516 28.37 10.68 -27.99
C ARG A 516 28.18 9.17 -27.82
N ALA A 517 27.84 8.72 -26.62
CA ALA A 517 27.52 7.30 -26.36
C ALA A 517 26.32 6.82 -27.20
N LEU A 518 25.29 7.66 -27.38
CA LEU A 518 24.15 7.34 -28.24
C LEU A 518 24.51 7.24 -29.73
N THR A 519 25.47 8.04 -30.20
CA THR A 519 25.98 7.91 -31.57
C THR A 519 26.73 6.60 -31.74
N GLY A 520 27.54 6.20 -30.75
CA GLY A 520 28.22 4.91 -30.74
C GLY A 520 27.25 3.73 -30.75
N LEU A 521 26.23 3.73 -29.88
CA LEU A 521 25.21 2.68 -29.82
C LEU A 521 24.42 2.52 -31.13
N ARG A 522 24.27 3.60 -31.91
CA ARG A 522 23.63 3.55 -33.24
C ARG A 522 24.56 3.12 -34.35
N ALA A 523 25.87 3.26 -34.17
CA ALA A 523 26.86 2.81 -35.13
C ALA A 523 27.13 1.30 -34.99
N SER A 524 26.89 0.73 -33.81
CA SER A 524 27.05 -0.70 -33.52
C SER A 524 25.77 -1.55 -33.70
N ALA A 525 24.60 -0.91 -33.86
CA ALA A 525 23.31 -1.57 -34.13
C ALA A 525 22.95 -1.56 -35.61
#